data_AF-A0A9Q3E5C1-F1
#
_entry.id   AF-A0A9Q3E5C1-F1
#
_cell.length_a   1.000
_cell.length_b   1.000
_cell.length_c   1.000
_cell.angle_alpha   90.00
_cell.angle_beta   90.00
_cell.angle_gamma   90.00
#
_symmetry.space_group_name_H-M   'P 1'
#
loop_
_entity.id
_entity.type
_entity.pdbx_description
1 polymer ?
#
loop_
_entity_poly.entity_id
_entity_poly.type
_entity_poly.pdbx_seq_one_letter_code
_entity_poly.pdbx_strand_id
1 'polypeptide(L)'
;MQWQHLLWTPVRRQNTCKSENCPWWPSWRKETIEYCHTCDRCQNANRSAGMKFGLMIHIKEPKSTWEAVHMDWVTALPPNSHKHYNACLVIGNRYSKTPIF
;
A
#
# COMPACT_ATOMS: atom_id res chain seq x y z
N MET A 1 -6.45 39.45 -5.23
CA MET A 1 -5.33 39.08 -6.13
C MET A 1 -5.09 37.60 -5.98
N GLN A 2 -5.70 36.85 -6.89
CA GLN A 2 -5.93 35.42 -6.82
C GLN A 2 -5.04 34.79 -7.87
N TRP A 3 -3.80 34.46 -7.50
CA TRP A 3 -2.88 33.78 -8.38
C TRP A 3 -2.10 32.73 -7.57
N GLN A 4 -2.03 31.50 -8.11
CA GLN A 4 -1.01 30.46 -7.86
C GLN A 4 -1.29 29.27 -6.92
N HIS A 5 -2.52 28.95 -6.50
CA HIS A 5 -2.74 27.76 -5.64
C HIS A 5 -2.71 26.38 -6.33
N LEU A 6 -2.42 26.27 -7.64
CA LEU A 6 -2.60 25.02 -8.39
C LEU A 6 -1.41 24.50 -9.22
N LEU A 7 -0.25 25.19 -9.27
CA LEU A 7 0.90 24.71 -10.06
C LEU A 7 1.99 23.99 -9.26
N TRP A 8 1.83 23.87 -7.94
CA TRP A 8 2.75 23.15 -7.08
C TRP A 8 1.97 22.27 -6.11
N THR A 9 1.59 21.07 -6.56
CA THR A 9 1.28 19.99 -5.62
C THR A 9 2.56 19.16 -5.49
N PRO A 10 3.32 19.31 -4.39
CA PRO A 10 4.52 18.54 -4.16
C PRO A 10 4.13 17.11 -3.77
N VAL A 11 3.82 16.27 -4.75
CA VAL A 11 3.74 14.82 -4.54
C VAL A 11 5.17 14.28 -4.49
N ARG A 12 5.76 14.33 -3.30
CA ARG A 12 6.93 13.54 -2.84
C ARG A 12 8.05 13.26 -3.86
N ARG A 13 8.44 14.24 -4.67
CA ARG A 13 9.77 14.31 -5.27
C ARG A 13 10.42 15.60 -4.84
N GLN A 14 10.88 15.66 -3.60
CA GLN A 14 12.01 16.51 -3.24
C GLN A 14 13.29 15.84 -3.78
N ASN A 15 13.33 15.62 -5.09
CA ASN A 15 14.60 15.47 -5.77
C ASN A 15 15.13 16.90 -5.79
N THR A 16 16.19 17.13 -5.02
CA THR A 16 17.06 18.32 -5.08
C THR A 16 16.99 18.96 -6.47
N CYS A 17 16.71 20.27 -6.58
CA CYS A 17 16.85 21.00 -7.84
C CYS A 17 18.17 20.58 -8.51
N LYS A 18 18.06 19.82 -9.61
CA LYS A 18 19.20 19.50 -10.50
C LYS A 18 19.10 20.26 -11.82
N SER A 19 18.12 21.15 -11.98
CA SER A 19 17.87 21.92 -13.21
C SER A 19 18.12 23.42 -13.02
N GLU A 20 18.33 24.10 -14.15
CA GLU A 20 18.76 25.50 -14.30
C GLU A 20 17.76 26.56 -13.82
N ASN A 21 16.55 26.20 -13.36
CA ASN A 21 15.51 27.14 -12.92
C ASN A 21 15.09 26.87 -11.47
N CYS A 22 16.05 26.97 -10.56
CA CYS A 22 15.78 26.84 -9.14
C CYS A 22 15.33 28.21 -8.57
N PRO A 23 14.35 28.26 -7.65
CA PRO A 23 13.86 29.51 -7.10
C PRO A 23 14.99 30.33 -6.47
N TRP A 24 14.97 31.64 -6.69
CA TRP A 24 16.12 32.53 -6.48
C TRP A 24 16.25 33.11 -5.07
N TRP A 25 15.25 32.95 -4.19
CA TRP A 25 15.28 33.51 -2.84
C TRP A 25 15.84 32.54 -1.79
N PRO A 26 16.60 32.99 -0.78
CA PRO A 26 17.40 32.11 0.08
C PRO A 26 16.63 31.06 0.88
N SER A 27 15.35 31.32 1.21
CA SER A 27 14.52 30.50 2.11
C SER A 27 13.49 29.62 1.40
N TRP A 28 13.46 29.59 0.07
CA TRP A 28 12.39 28.93 -0.71
C TRP A 28 12.17 27.46 -0.33
N ARG A 29 13.24 26.73 0.00
CA ARG A 29 13.16 25.33 0.43
C ARG A 29 12.42 25.16 1.75
N LYS A 30 12.73 26.02 2.73
CA LYS A 30 12.12 25.96 4.07
C LYS A 30 10.63 26.26 3.97
N GLU A 31 10.27 27.32 3.27
CA GLU A 31 8.88 27.73 3.04
C GLU A 31 8.07 26.66 2.29
N THR A 32 8.68 26.02 1.28
CA THR A 32 8.02 24.94 0.55
C THR A 32 7.73 23.74 1.45
N ILE A 33 8.70 23.35 2.29
CA ILE A 33 8.53 22.25 3.24
C ILE A 33 7.42 22.58 4.25
N GLU A 34 7.45 23.78 4.83
CA GLU A 34 6.43 24.25 5.79
C GLU A 34 5.03 24.29 5.17
N TYR A 35 4.91 24.74 3.91
CA TYR A 35 3.66 24.69 3.16
C TYR A 35 3.17 23.25 2.93
N CYS A 36 4.07 22.31 2.60
CA CYS A 36 3.71 20.90 2.45
C CYS A 36 3.15 20.31 3.75
N HIS A 37 3.71 20.71 4.90
CA HIS A 37 3.30 20.23 6.23
C HIS A 37 1.94 20.79 6.67
N THR A 38 1.60 22.00 6.26
CA THR A 38 0.34 22.67 6.64
C THR A 38 -0.80 22.43 5.64
N CYS A 39 -0.49 22.02 4.40
CA CYS A 39 -1.50 21.81 3.36
C CYS A 39 -2.18 20.43 3.46
N ASP A 40 -3.49 20.42 3.76
CA ASP A 40 -4.33 19.20 3.81
C ASP A 40 -4.27 18.36 2.53
N ARG A 41 -4.31 19.00 1.36
CA ARG A 41 -4.24 18.29 0.08
C ARG A 41 -2.92 17.54 -0.08
N CYS A 42 -1.81 18.13 0.36
CA CYS A 42 -0.49 17.51 0.29
C CYS A 42 -0.34 16.39 1.32
N GLN A 43 -0.89 16.56 2.52
CA GLN A 43 -0.88 15.55 3.57
C GLN A 43 -1.73 14.33 3.18
N ASN A 44 -2.89 14.55 2.56
CA ASN A 44 -3.76 13.46 2.10
C ASN A 44 -3.17 12.72 0.89
N ALA A 45 -2.60 13.43 -0.09
CA ALA A 45 -1.99 12.82 -1.27
C ALA A 45 -0.69 12.06 -0.95
N ASN A 46 0.10 12.56 0.00
CA ASN A 46 1.37 11.96 0.42
C ASN A 46 1.29 11.33 1.80
N ARG A 47 0.13 10.79 2.17
CA ARG A 47 0.00 10.09 3.44
C ARG A 47 1.09 9.04 3.50
N SER A 48 2.05 9.21 4.40
CA SER A 48 3.04 8.17 4.67
C SER A 48 2.23 6.93 5.01
N ALA A 49 2.49 5.80 4.33
CA ALA A 49 1.90 4.53 4.70
C ALA A 49 2.12 4.36 6.21
N GLY A 50 1.04 4.56 6.97
CA GLY A 50 1.08 4.54 8.42
C GLY A 50 1.41 3.12 8.84
N MET A 51 2.32 3.00 9.80
CA MET A 51 3.09 1.81 10.16
C MET A 51 4.18 1.45 9.15
N LYS A 52 5.44 1.55 9.63
CA LYS A 52 6.51 0.67 9.17
C LYS A 52 5.91 -0.73 9.09
N PHE A 53 6.11 -1.45 7.98
CA PHE A 53 5.73 -2.86 7.87
C PHE A 53 5.97 -3.52 9.23
N GLY A 54 4.88 -3.89 9.91
CA GLY A 54 4.97 -4.38 11.29
C GLY A 54 6.00 -5.50 11.34
N LEU A 55 6.59 -5.74 12.52
CA LEU A 55 7.46 -6.90 12.70
C LEU A 55 6.68 -8.11 12.18
N MET A 56 7.20 -8.77 11.15
CA MET A 56 6.56 -9.93 10.55
C MET A 56 6.44 -10.97 11.66
N ILE A 57 5.22 -11.17 12.18
CA ILE A 57 4.98 -12.12 13.26
C ILE A 57 5.18 -13.50 12.66
N HIS A 58 6.23 -14.18 13.11
CA HIS A 58 6.43 -15.57 12.74
C HIS A 58 5.31 -16.40 13.36
N ILE A 59 4.56 -17.11 12.52
CA ILE A 59 3.51 -17.99 13.01
C ILE A 59 4.15 -19.31 13.40
N LYS A 60 3.90 -19.75 14.63
CA LYS A 60 4.44 -21.01 15.15
C LYS A 60 4.10 -22.18 14.22
N GLU A 61 5.10 -23.01 13.94
CA GLU A 61 4.90 -24.23 13.18
C GLU A 61 4.12 -25.27 14.01
N PRO A 62 3.11 -25.94 13.41
CA PRO A 62 2.35 -26.99 14.07
C PRO A 62 3.23 -28.23 14.29
N LYS A 63 2.94 -28.99 15.34
CA LYS A 63 3.63 -30.23 15.71
C LYS A 63 2.89 -31.48 15.23
N SER A 64 1.58 -31.38 15.03
CA SER A 64 0.74 -32.48 14.53
C SER A 64 -0.12 -32.05 13.36
N THR A 65 -0.64 -33.04 12.63
CA THR A 65 -1.66 -32.81 11.60
C THR A 65 -2.89 -32.12 12.20
N TRP A 66 -3.53 -31.25 11.42
CA TRP A 66 -4.77 -30.55 11.77
C TRP A 66 -4.71 -29.54 12.92
N GLU A 67 -3.53 -29.26 13.49
CA GLU A 67 -3.36 -28.24 14.54
C GLU A 67 -3.49 -26.81 13.98
N ALA A 68 -3.07 -26.60 12.73
CA ALA A 68 -3.16 -25.31 12.06
C ALA A 68 -3.61 -25.51 10.61
N VAL A 69 -4.71 -24.87 10.24
CA VAL A 69 -5.32 -24.92 8.91
C VAL A 69 -5.39 -23.50 8.34
N HIS A 70 -5.04 -23.36 7.07
CA HIS A 70 -5.29 -22.14 6.31
C HIS A 70 -6.46 -22.39 5.36
N MET A 71 -7.36 -21.42 5.26
CA MET A 71 -8.53 -21.48 4.38
C MET A 71 -8.55 -20.21 3.55
N ASP A 72 -8.76 -20.35 2.25
CA ASP A 72 -8.86 -19.22 1.33
C ASP A 72 -9.88 -19.49 0.22
N TRP A 73 -10.48 -18.42 -0.30
CA TRP A 73 -11.42 -18.50 -1.42
C TRP A 73 -10.73 -18.05 -2.71
N VAL A 74 -10.65 -18.96 -3.67
CA VAL A 74 -10.29 -18.59 -5.04
C VAL A 74 -11.57 -18.18 -5.76
N THR A 75 -11.74 -16.87 -5.96
CA THR A 75 -12.92 -16.29 -6.62
C THR A 75 -12.65 -15.94 -8.09
N ALA A 76 -13.69 -15.54 -8.83
CA ALA A 76 -13.61 -15.13 -10.24
C ALA A 76 -13.17 -16.23 -11.20
N LEU A 77 -13.51 -17.48 -10.88
CA LEU A 77 -13.36 -18.60 -11.81
C LEU A 77 -14.39 -18.46 -12.95
N PRO A 78 -14.04 -18.90 -14.18
CA PRO A 78 -14.98 -18.92 -15.29
C PRO A 78 -16.22 -19.74 -14.90
N PRO A 79 -17.44 -19.23 -15.13
CA PRO A 79 -18.66 -19.94 -14.76
C PRO A 79 -18.74 -21.26 -15.51
N ASN A 80 -19.01 -22.35 -14.79
CA ASN A 80 -19.20 -23.64 -15.45
C ASN A 80 -20.56 -23.69 -16.15
N SER A 81 -20.65 -24.47 -17.23
CA SER A 81 -21.81 -24.55 -18.13
C SER A 81 -23.08 -25.13 -17.49
N HIS A 82 -22.97 -25.83 -16.37
CA HIS A 82 -24.09 -26.54 -15.73
C HIS A 82 -24.56 -25.88 -14.43
N LYS A 83 -23.68 -25.16 -13.73
CA LYS A 83 -23.90 -24.52 -12.43
C LYS A 83 -23.04 -23.25 -12.35
N HIS A 84 -23.63 -22.13 -11.95
CA HIS A 84 -22.94 -20.84 -11.83
C HIS A 84 -22.01 -20.74 -10.59
N TYR A 85 -21.18 -21.75 -10.34
CA TYR A 85 -20.13 -21.67 -9.33
C TYR A 85 -18.93 -20.93 -9.92
N ASN A 86 -18.49 -19.88 -9.25
CA ASN A 86 -17.37 -19.02 -9.64
C ASN A 86 -16.29 -18.90 -8.55
N ALA A 87 -16.40 -19.72 -7.50
CA ALA A 87 -15.49 -19.71 -6.37
C ALA A 87 -15.19 -21.13 -5.86
N CYS A 88 -13.97 -21.35 -5.39
CA CYS A 88 -13.52 -22.59 -4.77
C CYS A 88 -12.93 -22.29 -3.39
N LEU A 89 -13.31 -23.07 -2.38
CA LEU A 89 -12.72 -22.99 -1.04
C LEU A 89 -11.52 -23.93 -0.99
N VAL A 90 -10.34 -23.36 -0.75
CA VAL A 90 -9.10 -24.11 -0.59
C VAL A 90 -8.82 -24.27 0.90
N ILE A 91 -8.65 -25.52 1.35
CA ILE A 91 -8.33 -25.85 2.74
C ILE A 91 -6.95 -26.50 2.78
N GLY A 92 -5.97 -25.84 3.39
CA GLY A 92 -4.59 -26.34 3.49
C GLY A 92 -4.21 -26.67 4.93
N ASN A 93 -3.75 -27.89 5.17
CA ASN A 93 -3.11 -28.22 6.45
C ASN A 93 -1.68 -27.68 6.47
N ARG A 94 -1.35 -26.82 7.44
CA ARG A 94 -0.02 -26.20 7.54
C ARG A 94 1.07 -27.23 7.85
N TYR A 95 0.75 -28.30 8.59
CA TYR A 95 1.73 -29.34 8.94
C TYR A 95 2.17 -30.13 7.70
N SER A 96 1.22 -30.65 6.92
CA SER A 96 1.53 -31.43 5.72
C SER A 96 1.84 -30.57 4.49
N LYS A 97 1.52 -29.26 4.52
CA LYS A 97 1.66 -28.33 3.39
C LYS A 97 0.89 -28.77 2.14
N THR A 98 -0.14 -29.59 2.33
CA THR A 98 -0.98 -30.12 1.25
C THR A 98 -2.34 -29.44 1.26
N PRO A 99 -2.80 -28.91 0.12
CA PRO A 99 -4.19 -28.46 -0.04
C PRO A 99 -5.14 -29.64 -0.20
N ILE A 100 -6.37 -29.45 0.26
CA ILE A 100 -7.54 -30.27 0.03
C ILE A 100 -8.54 -29.38 -0.70
N PHE A 101 -9.04 -29.86 -1.83
CA PHE A 101 -9.98 -29.17 -2.72
C PHE A 101 -11.35 -29.83 -2.68
#